data_AF-A0ABD3RWA4-F1
#
_entry.id   AF-A0ABD3RWA4-F1
#
_cell.length_a   1.000
_cell.length_b   1.000
_cell.length_c   1.000
_cell.angle_alpha   90.00
_cell.angle_beta   90.00
_cell.angle_gamma   90.00
#
_symmetry.space_group_name_H-M   'P 1'
#
loop_
_entity.id
_entity.type
_entity.pdbx_description
1 polymer ?
#
loop_
_entity_poly.entity_id
_entity_poly.type
_entity_poly.pdbx_seq_one_letter_code
_entity_poly.pdbx_strand_id
1 'polypeptide(L)'
;MFRPSSSYLVRRISYVNGVAPSPSSTAAAALAAAVAAAVVVVSSEVQRPDGGSRRSTDDIVPRSSWSSWSSSSSPHTYAYTNKTRGGIGLAYCQGVDGMTKRRGENHYIATNAAMMGALGLGDVIRRGGGTTMTTNVIDATTGAGGVNVEPRRPYGIDVVLGSQWGDEGKGKLVDMLSQEYDVCARVAGGSNAGHTIVVDDKKYKFHLLPSGILNEKATCIVGNGVVIHIPSFLDEIDALEDSGINAGGRILVSDRAHIVFDFHQEVDGVIENRLGRNKIGTTKKGIGPAYASKISRNGIRIGDLRNFDFFEMRFRELANAHTRAFPGLVIDVEGQLEYYRSVAGRISAMTTDTIEYTNDAYVTGKRILVEGANATMLDIDFGTYPYVTSSNPSIGSVLTGLGVSPRKIRGIYGTTKAYCTRVGEGPFPTELERDMPGSIGEHLGVVGAEWGTTTGRARRVGWLDIPQMRYSTMINGFTALNLTKLDVLTGLTEVKIGKAYMHDGKIMNTMPSCLKTMSEIEVIYETMPGWTEDISKARNFEDLPENARRYVLRVQELLGVPVRWIGCGANRLDMIDRGEGWDLSSSSSSSVVEEADKANAGTSTAEGNVVITFNGPIYINGQPPASA
;
A
#
# COMPACT_ATOMS: atom_id res chain seq x y z
N MET A 1 26.28 -49.17 -35.29
CA MET A 1 26.69 -50.18 -34.28
C MET A 1 27.16 -49.47 -33.03
N PHE A 2 26.40 -49.53 -31.93
CA PHE A 2 26.80 -49.83 -30.54
C PHE A 2 25.63 -49.46 -29.59
N ARG A 3 25.47 -50.29 -28.56
CA ARG A 3 24.31 -50.43 -27.66
C ARG A 3 24.22 -49.39 -26.52
N PRO A 4 23.05 -49.30 -25.83
CA PRO A 4 22.77 -48.39 -24.70
C PRO A 4 22.68 -49.08 -23.31
N SER A 5 22.75 -48.27 -22.23
CA SER A 5 22.28 -48.53 -20.83
C SER A 5 22.53 -47.24 -20.01
N SER A 6 21.71 -46.68 -19.10
CA SER A 6 20.59 -47.19 -18.30
C SER A 6 19.70 -46.02 -17.79
N SER A 7 18.40 -46.32 -17.73
CA SER A 7 17.23 -45.77 -17.00
C SER A 7 17.36 -44.92 -15.72
N TYR A 8 16.48 -43.91 -15.59
CA TYR A 8 15.71 -43.62 -14.37
C TYR A 8 14.21 -43.44 -14.67
N LEU A 9 13.39 -44.03 -13.80
CA LEU A 9 11.96 -44.32 -13.94
C LEU A 9 11.08 -43.08 -13.65
N VAL A 10 10.12 -42.78 -14.54
CA VAL A 10 9.00 -41.86 -14.28
C VAL A 10 7.73 -42.68 -14.10
N ARG A 11 7.12 -42.66 -12.90
CA ARG A 11 5.77 -43.20 -12.69
C ARG A 11 4.75 -42.07 -12.87
N ARG A 12 4.00 -42.12 -13.98
CA ARG A 12 2.69 -41.47 -14.13
C ARG A 12 1.64 -42.32 -13.40
N ILE A 13 0.80 -41.69 -12.60
CA ILE A 13 -0.47 -42.26 -12.15
C ILE A 13 -1.58 -41.51 -12.86
N SER A 14 -2.35 -42.23 -13.67
CA SER A 14 -3.59 -41.79 -14.30
C SER A 14 -4.75 -42.02 -13.33
N TYR A 15 -5.65 -41.04 -13.16
CA TYR A 15 -6.93 -41.24 -12.49
C TYR A 15 -8.00 -41.61 -13.52
N VAL A 16 -8.70 -42.72 -13.25
CA VAL A 16 -9.90 -43.17 -13.97
C VAL A 16 -11.12 -42.86 -13.10
N ASN A 17 -12.17 -42.35 -13.73
CA ASN A 17 -13.48 -42.02 -13.16
C ASN A 17 -14.14 -43.21 -12.45
N GLY A 18 -14.73 -42.96 -11.28
CA GLY A 18 -15.57 -43.88 -10.53
C GLY A 18 -16.68 -43.12 -9.79
N VAL A 19 -17.90 -43.62 -9.94
CA VAL A 19 -19.21 -43.05 -9.57
C VAL A 19 -19.39 -42.86 -8.05
N ALA A 20 -20.14 -41.83 -7.67
CA ALA A 20 -20.52 -41.49 -6.29
C ALA A 20 -21.56 -42.45 -5.68
N PRO A 21 -21.62 -42.53 -4.34
CA PRO A 21 -22.91 -42.29 -3.67
C PRO A 21 -22.79 -41.32 -2.47
N SER A 22 -23.90 -40.63 -2.19
CA SER A 22 -24.13 -39.78 -1.00
C SER A 22 -25.13 -40.47 -0.04
N PRO A 23 -25.52 -39.89 1.11
CA PRO A 23 -24.75 -39.28 2.19
C PRO A 23 -25.14 -39.85 3.58
N SER A 24 -24.26 -39.84 4.59
CA SER A 24 -24.68 -39.68 6.00
C SER A 24 -23.49 -39.49 6.96
N SER A 25 -23.65 -38.49 7.83
CA SER A 25 -23.07 -38.36 9.18
C SER A 25 -21.63 -38.83 9.43
N THR A 26 -20.63 -37.97 9.18
CA THR A 26 -19.44 -37.79 10.06
C THR A 26 -18.53 -36.67 9.53
N ALA A 27 -18.97 -35.42 9.61
CA ALA A 27 -18.09 -34.25 9.43
C ALA A 27 -17.49 -33.75 10.77
N ALA A 28 -17.95 -34.28 11.91
CA ALA A 28 -17.48 -33.87 13.24
C ALA A 28 -16.27 -34.69 13.76
N ALA A 29 -15.93 -35.83 13.14
CA ALA A 29 -14.83 -36.69 13.60
C ALA A 29 -13.50 -36.43 12.88
N ALA A 30 -13.50 -35.78 11.71
CA ALA A 30 -12.28 -35.51 10.94
C ALA A 30 -11.52 -34.24 11.40
N LEU A 31 -12.16 -33.36 12.15
CA LEU A 31 -11.54 -32.11 12.62
C LEU A 31 -10.77 -32.28 13.96
N ALA A 32 -11.04 -33.35 14.71
CA ALA A 32 -10.35 -33.63 15.98
C ALA A 32 -9.00 -34.35 15.81
N ALA A 33 -8.75 -35.02 14.67
CA ALA A 33 -7.50 -35.74 14.42
C ALA A 33 -6.40 -34.86 13.77
N ALA A 34 -6.74 -33.71 13.19
CA ALA A 34 -5.78 -32.84 12.51
C ALA A 34 -5.04 -31.85 13.43
N VAL A 35 -5.46 -31.72 14.70
CA VAL A 35 -4.85 -30.78 15.67
C VAL A 35 -3.83 -31.45 16.60
N ALA A 36 -3.62 -32.77 16.52
CA ALA A 36 -2.69 -33.51 17.39
C ALA A 36 -1.39 -34.01 16.71
N ALA A 37 -1.13 -33.65 15.44
CA ALA A 37 0.02 -34.18 14.68
C ALA A 37 0.98 -33.10 14.14
N ALA A 38 1.29 -32.09 14.96
CA ALA A 38 2.32 -31.09 14.65
C ALA A 38 3.22 -30.78 15.84
N VAL A 39 3.65 -31.80 16.60
CA VAL A 39 4.86 -31.74 17.43
C VAL A 39 5.51 -33.14 17.40
N VAL A 40 6.31 -33.41 16.37
CA VAL A 40 7.33 -34.46 16.44
C VAL A 40 8.67 -33.79 16.23
N VAL A 41 9.41 -33.72 17.32
CA VAL A 41 10.80 -33.26 17.41
C VAL A 41 11.66 -34.20 16.55
N VAL A 42 12.41 -33.63 15.61
CA VAL A 42 13.52 -34.33 14.96
C VAL A 42 14.65 -34.42 15.99
N SER A 43 14.72 -35.53 16.72
CA SER A 43 15.93 -35.97 17.39
C SER A 43 16.70 -36.88 16.43
N SER A 44 17.75 -36.38 15.81
CA SER A 44 18.69 -37.22 15.07
C SER A 44 19.66 -37.90 16.04
N GLU A 45 19.33 -39.13 16.44
CA GLU A 45 20.31 -40.09 16.92
C GLU A 45 21.17 -40.54 15.73
N VAL A 46 22.44 -40.16 15.72
CA VAL A 46 23.45 -40.70 14.81
C VAL A 46 23.98 -41.99 15.41
N GLN A 47 23.49 -43.13 14.92
CA GLN A 47 24.16 -44.42 15.09
C GLN A 47 25.42 -44.48 14.20
N ARG A 48 26.57 -44.73 14.84
CA ARG A 48 27.83 -45.08 14.18
C ARG A 48 27.84 -46.56 13.80
N PRO A 49 28.48 -46.96 12.70
CA PRO A 49 28.97 -48.32 12.54
C PRO A 49 30.43 -48.44 13.01
N ASP A 50 30.70 -49.52 13.75
CA ASP A 50 32.04 -49.94 14.18
C ASP A 50 32.94 -50.37 13.01
N GLY A 51 34.26 -50.16 13.14
CA GLY A 51 35.24 -50.82 12.28
C GLY A 51 36.64 -50.20 12.16
N GLY A 52 37.46 -50.29 13.22
CA GLY A 52 38.88 -50.73 13.07
C GLY A 52 40.03 -49.73 12.84
N SER A 53 40.90 -49.67 13.86
CA SER A 53 42.40 -49.62 13.82
C SER A 53 43.17 -48.29 14.08
N ARG A 54 43.61 -48.18 15.35
CA ARG A 54 44.94 -47.81 15.92
C ARG A 54 45.89 -46.80 15.23
N ARG A 55 46.28 -45.74 15.96
CA ARG A 55 47.62 -45.40 16.57
C ARG A 55 47.70 -43.88 16.92
N SER A 56 47.87 -43.50 18.19
CA SER A 56 49.06 -42.88 18.87
C SER A 56 49.52 -41.53 18.28
N THR A 57 49.91 -40.46 18.97
CA THR A 57 50.09 -40.01 20.37
C THR A 57 50.41 -38.49 20.30
N ASP A 58 50.45 -37.81 21.45
CA ASP A 58 51.20 -36.55 21.75
C ASP A 58 50.60 -35.16 21.43
N ASP A 59 49.97 -34.59 22.48
CA ASP A 59 50.44 -33.47 23.31
C ASP A 59 50.74 -32.03 22.78
N ILE A 60 50.23 -31.07 23.59
CA ILE A 60 50.64 -29.67 23.87
C ILE A 60 50.05 -28.53 23.03
N VAL A 61 49.24 -27.65 23.65
CA VAL A 61 49.38 -26.16 23.81
C VAL A 61 48.23 -25.63 24.73
N PRO A 62 48.42 -24.61 25.62
CA PRO A 62 47.60 -24.37 26.81
C PRO A 62 46.52 -23.25 26.70
N ARG A 63 45.70 -23.18 27.76
CA ARG A 63 44.58 -22.25 28.07
C ARG A 63 44.99 -20.76 28.17
N SER A 64 44.13 -19.84 27.72
CA SER A 64 43.46 -18.82 28.57
C SER A 64 42.52 -17.83 27.82
N SER A 65 41.41 -17.51 28.50
CA SER A 65 40.55 -16.30 28.48
C SER A 65 39.80 -15.83 27.21
N TRP A 66 38.52 -16.22 27.16
CA TRP A 66 37.27 -15.44 26.93
C TRP A 66 37.36 -13.95 26.52
N SER A 67 36.71 -13.61 25.39
CA SER A 67 35.50 -12.73 25.34
C SER A 67 35.06 -12.46 23.89
N SER A 68 33.89 -12.94 23.47
CA SER A 68 33.14 -12.30 22.37
C SER A 68 31.63 -12.44 22.59
N TRP A 69 30.99 -11.28 22.61
CA TRP A 69 29.54 -11.11 22.65
C TRP A 69 28.98 -11.34 21.24
N SER A 70 27.96 -12.21 21.14
CA SER A 70 27.02 -12.24 20.02
C SER A 70 25.62 -11.95 20.58
N SER A 71 25.06 -10.81 20.19
CA SER A 71 23.67 -10.44 20.51
C SER A 71 22.75 -10.95 19.39
N SER A 72 22.11 -12.09 19.63
CA SER A 72 20.92 -12.54 18.91
C SER A 72 19.70 -12.36 19.80
N SER A 73 18.78 -11.47 19.44
CA SER A 73 17.52 -11.23 20.14
C SER A 73 16.44 -12.21 19.66
N SER A 74 16.11 -13.19 20.50
CA SER A 74 14.86 -13.95 20.51
C SER A 74 14.28 -13.93 21.93
N PRO A 75 12.94 -13.92 22.11
CA PRO A 75 12.30 -13.55 23.36
C PRO A 75 12.52 -14.58 24.47
N HIS A 76 12.91 -14.10 25.66
CA HIS A 76 13.15 -14.91 26.85
C HIS A 76 11.86 -15.38 27.52
N THR A 77 11.67 -16.69 27.55
CA THR A 77 10.81 -17.39 28.53
C THR A 77 11.58 -17.50 29.85
N TYR A 78 11.04 -16.95 30.94
CA TYR A 78 11.61 -17.15 32.27
C TYR A 78 11.07 -18.45 32.87
N ALA A 79 11.95 -19.44 33.05
CA ALA A 79 11.68 -20.61 33.88
C ALA A 79 12.44 -20.44 35.21
N TYR A 80 11.72 -20.33 36.33
CA TYR A 80 12.32 -20.38 37.66
C TYR A 80 12.27 -21.82 38.18
N THR A 81 13.41 -22.32 38.66
CA THR A 81 13.47 -23.59 39.39
C THR A 81 13.54 -23.30 40.87
N ASN A 82 12.52 -23.71 41.63
CA ASN A 82 12.59 -23.67 43.08
C ASN A 82 13.20 -24.99 43.59
N LYS A 83 14.46 -24.94 44.06
CA LYS A 83 15.12 -26.07 44.71
C LYS A 83 14.60 -26.22 46.14
N THR A 84 13.36 -26.69 46.30
CA THR A 84 12.94 -27.49 47.46
C THR A 84 11.56 -28.07 47.18
N ARG A 85 11.50 -29.41 47.20
CA ARG A 85 10.33 -30.30 46.94
C ARG A 85 9.99 -30.49 45.45
N GLY A 86 10.26 -31.70 44.98
CA GLY A 86 10.01 -32.13 43.60
C GLY A 86 8.52 -32.13 43.26
N GLY A 87 8.20 -31.47 42.16
CA GLY A 87 6.88 -31.44 41.53
C GLY A 87 6.92 -30.42 40.39
N ILE A 88 6.84 -30.89 39.13
CA ILE A 88 6.71 -30.03 37.96
C ILE A 88 5.23 -29.65 37.85
N GLY A 89 4.89 -28.41 38.20
CA GLY A 89 3.58 -27.82 37.93
C GLY A 89 3.63 -26.93 36.70
N LEU A 90 2.98 -27.32 35.61
CA LEU A 90 2.67 -26.45 34.48
C LEU A 90 1.39 -25.66 34.84
N ALA A 91 1.51 -24.37 35.12
CA ALA A 91 0.34 -23.49 35.25
C ALA A 91 -0.02 -22.92 33.87
N TYR A 92 -1.13 -23.40 33.32
CA TYR A 92 -1.83 -22.80 32.18
C TYR A 92 -2.76 -21.71 32.75
N CYS A 93 -2.51 -20.43 32.46
CA CYS A 93 -3.48 -19.38 32.77
C CYS A 93 -4.55 -19.34 31.66
N GLN A 94 -5.61 -20.14 31.82
CA GLN A 94 -6.90 -19.83 31.23
C GLN A 94 -7.54 -18.71 32.06
N GLY A 95 -7.95 -17.62 31.41
CA GLY A 95 -8.80 -16.62 32.03
C GLY A 95 -10.17 -17.24 32.31
N VAL A 96 -10.59 -17.19 33.57
CA VAL A 96 -11.94 -17.57 33.98
C VAL A 96 -12.51 -16.42 34.80
N ASP A 97 -13.64 -15.89 34.32
CA ASP A 97 -14.58 -15.07 35.08
C ASP A 97 -14.95 -15.76 36.40
N GLY A 98 -14.94 -15.04 37.51
CA GLY A 98 -15.25 -15.64 38.80
C GLY A 98 -15.14 -14.69 39.98
N MET A 99 -16.06 -13.74 40.03
CA MET A 99 -16.30 -12.85 41.16
C MET A 99 -16.59 -13.67 42.44
N THR A 100 -15.73 -13.61 43.45
CA THR A 100 -16.12 -13.89 44.84
C THR A 100 -15.43 -12.95 45.83
N LYS A 101 -16.24 -12.16 46.52
CA LYS A 101 -15.90 -11.33 47.69
C LYS A 101 -15.37 -12.20 48.83
N ARG A 102 -14.21 -11.85 49.42
CA ARG A 102 -13.96 -11.97 50.86
C ARG A 102 -13.11 -10.79 51.39
N ARG A 103 -13.45 -10.39 52.60
CA ARG A 103 -13.04 -9.21 53.36
C ARG A 103 -11.57 -9.25 53.83
N GLY A 104 -10.96 -8.07 53.87
CA GLY A 104 -10.13 -7.59 54.98
C GLY A 104 -8.68 -8.08 55.02
N GLU A 105 -7.73 -7.19 54.67
CA GLU A 105 -6.68 -6.67 55.57
C GLU A 105 -5.63 -5.90 54.75
N ASN A 106 -5.39 -4.64 55.15
CA ASN A 106 -4.34 -3.78 54.62
C ASN A 106 -2.98 -4.27 55.12
N HIS A 107 -2.03 -4.53 54.22
CA HIS A 107 -0.60 -4.46 54.51
C HIS A 107 0.11 -3.72 53.36
N TYR A 108 0.42 -2.44 53.61
CA TYR A 108 1.44 -1.70 52.87
C TYR A 108 2.82 -2.15 53.36
N ILE A 109 3.66 -2.67 52.46
CA ILE A 109 5.11 -2.68 52.67
C ILE A 109 5.73 -1.88 51.53
N ALA A 110 6.13 -0.66 51.89
CA ALA A 110 7.08 0.13 51.12
C ALA A 110 8.48 -0.47 51.31
N THR A 111 9.12 -0.85 50.22
CA THR A 111 10.59 -0.91 50.15
C THR A 111 11.02 -0.19 48.89
N ASN A 112 11.30 1.09 49.09
CA ASN A 112 11.74 2.08 48.14
C ASN A 112 13.25 1.95 47.88
N ALA A 113 13.66 2.44 46.72
CA ALA A 113 14.80 3.35 46.59
C ALA A 113 16.15 2.92 47.21
N ALA A 114 16.72 1.82 46.71
CA ALA A 114 18.13 1.51 46.90
C ALA A 114 18.77 0.97 45.61
N MET A 115 18.71 1.74 44.52
CA MET A 115 19.53 1.46 43.33
C MET A 115 19.79 2.68 42.42
N MET A 116 19.72 3.90 42.97
CA MET A 116 20.05 5.15 42.27
C MET A 116 20.93 6.03 43.16
N GLY A 117 22.04 5.46 43.62
CA GLY A 117 23.03 6.14 44.47
C GLY A 117 24.44 5.60 44.25
N ALA A 118 24.75 5.13 43.04
CA ALA A 118 26.01 4.45 42.73
C ALA A 118 26.62 4.87 41.39
N LEU A 119 26.57 6.16 41.03
CA LEU A 119 27.49 6.77 40.06
C LEU A 119 27.65 8.25 40.45
N GLY A 120 28.52 8.49 41.43
CA GLY A 120 28.85 9.84 41.89
C GLY A 120 29.47 10.67 40.78
N LEU A 121 28.80 11.76 40.42
CA LEU A 121 29.32 12.94 39.73
C LEU A 121 28.38 14.10 40.11
N GLY A 122 28.54 14.57 41.35
CA GLY A 122 27.99 15.84 41.81
C GLY A 122 29.01 16.96 41.64
N ASP A 123 28.51 18.14 41.34
CA ASP A 123 29.18 19.45 41.28
C ASP A 123 29.86 19.83 39.96
N VAL A 124 29.08 20.37 39.01
CA VAL A 124 29.20 21.77 38.54
C VAL A 124 27.84 22.18 37.95
N ILE A 125 27.24 23.25 38.47
CA ILE A 125 26.60 24.37 37.73
C ILE A 125 25.80 25.19 38.74
N ARG A 126 26.36 26.34 39.10
CA ARG A 126 25.65 27.45 39.74
C ARG A 126 25.91 28.67 38.86
N ARG A 127 24.89 29.09 38.10
CA ARG A 127 24.52 30.47 37.72
C ARG A 127 23.81 30.53 36.37
N GLY A 128 22.59 31.08 36.39
CA GLY A 128 22.05 31.90 35.30
C GLY A 128 20.78 31.39 34.64
N GLY A 129 19.71 32.21 34.71
CA GLY A 129 18.63 32.25 33.72
C GLY A 129 17.42 31.38 34.04
N GLY A 130 16.29 32.00 34.36
CA GLY A 130 15.07 31.32 34.78
C GLY A 130 14.29 30.64 33.66
N THR A 131 13.68 29.51 34.02
CA THR A 131 12.49 28.97 33.36
C THR A 131 11.61 28.39 34.46
N THR A 132 10.41 28.94 34.62
CA THR A 132 9.41 28.49 35.58
C THR A 132 8.96 27.08 35.18
N MET A 133 9.44 26.04 35.87
CA MET A 133 8.84 24.71 35.78
C MET A 133 7.62 24.67 36.68
N THR A 134 6.43 24.61 36.08
CA THR A 134 5.23 24.17 36.77
C THR A 134 5.34 22.68 37.07
N THR A 135 5.66 22.36 38.32
CA THR A 135 5.53 21.01 38.87
C THR A 135 4.05 20.71 39.08
N ASN A 136 3.47 19.89 38.20
CA ASN A 136 2.16 19.29 38.49
C ASN A 136 2.33 18.25 39.60
N VAL A 137 1.83 18.60 40.79
CA VAL A 137 1.56 17.67 41.87
C VAL A 137 0.43 16.75 41.39
N ILE A 138 0.72 15.46 41.23
CA ILE A 138 -0.30 14.45 40.93
C ILE A 138 -0.98 14.11 42.25
N ASP A 139 -2.22 14.58 42.40
CA ASP A 139 -3.11 14.20 43.49
C ASP A 139 -3.57 12.75 43.28
N ALA A 140 -3.11 11.85 44.16
CA ALA A 140 -3.39 10.42 44.10
C ALA A 140 -4.73 10.08 44.75
N THR A 141 -5.81 10.74 44.32
CA THR A 141 -7.18 10.42 44.76
C THR A 141 -8.21 10.54 43.65
N THR A 142 -7.97 9.92 42.49
CA THR A 142 -9.08 9.49 41.62
C THR A 142 -8.74 8.15 40.97
N GLY A 143 -9.38 7.10 41.48
CA GLY A 143 -9.41 5.79 40.84
C GLY A 143 -10.28 5.86 39.58
N ALA A 144 -9.65 6.14 38.43
CA ALA A 144 -10.19 5.85 37.11
C ALA A 144 -8.99 5.75 36.15
N GLY A 145 -8.46 4.53 36.00
CA GLY A 145 -7.46 4.23 34.98
C GLY A 145 -8.07 4.26 33.58
N GLY A 146 -8.48 5.44 33.13
CA GLY A 146 -8.72 5.71 31.72
C GLY A 146 -7.37 5.86 31.05
N VAL A 147 -7.10 5.06 30.02
CA VAL A 147 -6.01 5.35 29.09
C VAL A 147 -6.34 6.73 28.51
N ASN A 148 -5.57 7.75 28.89
CA ASN A 148 -5.67 9.07 28.28
C ASN A 148 -5.28 8.92 26.80
N VAL A 149 -6.29 8.72 25.94
CA VAL A 149 -6.12 8.83 24.49
C VAL A 149 -5.96 10.33 24.23
N GLU A 150 -4.74 10.77 23.92
CA GLU A 150 -4.54 12.16 23.48
C GLU A 150 -5.53 12.48 22.36
N PRO A 151 -6.22 13.64 22.41
CA PRO A 151 -7.10 14.05 21.32
C PRO A 151 -6.31 14.02 20.00
N ARG A 152 -6.94 13.46 18.95
CA ARG A 152 -6.35 13.40 17.61
C ARG A 152 -5.88 14.82 17.24
N ARG A 153 -4.57 14.96 16.97
CA ARG A 153 -3.98 16.25 16.57
C ARG A 153 -4.74 16.77 15.34
N PRO A 154 -4.97 18.09 15.23
CA PRO A 154 -5.62 18.68 14.05
C PRO A 154 -4.78 18.53 12.77
N TYR A 155 -3.51 18.15 12.90
CA TYR A 155 -2.57 17.93 11.81
C TYR A 155 -2.07 16.49 11.82
N GLY A 156 -1.89 15.90 10.63
CA GLY A 156 -1.40 14.54 10.47
C GLY A 156 -0.86 14.29 9.06
N ILE A 157 -0.64 13.01 8.74
CA ILE A 157 -0.20 12.60 7.42
C ILE A 157 -1.43 12.34 6.56
N ASP A 158 -1.55 13.08 5.46
CA ASP A 158 -2.60 12.87 4.46
C ASP A 158 -2.03 12.16 3.24
N VAL A 159 -2.85 11.29 2.65
CA VAL A 159 -2.40 10.38 1.59
C VAL A 159 -3.33 10.50 0.40
N VAL A 160 -2.77 10.64 -0.81
CA VAL A 160 -3.53 10.55 -2.06
C VAL A 160 -3.16 9.23 -2.76
N LEU A 161 -4.15 8.34 -2.96
CA LEU A 161 -3.97 7.04 -3.58
C LEU A 161 -4.86 6.89 -4.83
N GLY A 162 -4.43 6.04 -5.76
CA GLY A 162 -5.22 5.71 -6.95
C GLY A 162 -6.14 4.56 -6.60
N SER A 163 -7.43 4.69 -6.88
CA SER A 163 -8.39 3.69 -6.46
C SER A 163 -8.65 2.60 -7.52
N GLN A 164 -8.21 2.78 -8.77
CA GLN A 164 -8.49 1.90 -9.92
C GLN A 164 -7.18 1.26 -10.45
N TRP A 165 -6.96 1.25 -11.77
CA TRP A 165 -5.76 0.71 -12.45
C TRP A 165 -4.76 1.80 -12.90
N GLY A 166 -4.76 2.96 -12.25
CA GLY A 166 -3.87 4.06 -12.59
C GLY A 166 -4.53 5.08 -13.53
N ASP A 167 -3.80 6.15 -13.82
CA ASP A 167 -4.24 7.25 -14.68
C ASP A 167 -5.52 7.99 -14.23
N GLU A 168 -5.86 7.93 -12.93
CA GLU A 168 -7.04 8.57 -12.37
C GLU A 168 -6.89 10.09 -12.19
N GLY A 169 -5.73 10.67 -12.52
CA GLY A 169 -5.50 12.11 -12.38
C GLY A 169 -5.13 12.56 -10.96
N LYS A 170 -4.53 11.68 -10.14
CA LYS A 170 -4.01 12.00 -8.79
C LYS A 170 -3.19 13.29 -8.76
N GLY A 171 -2.35 13.50 -9.77
CA GLY A 171 -1.43 14.63 -9.86
C GLY A 171 -2.11 15.99 -9.69
N LYS A 172 -3.34 16.16 -10.18
CA LYS A 172 -4.09 17.42 -10.04
C LYS A 172 -4.50 17.69 -8.60
N LEU A 173 -4.97 16.68 -7.88
CA LEU A 173 -5.29 16.81 -6.46
C LEU A 173 -4.02 17.02 -5.63
N VAL A 174 -2.96 16.27 -5.91
CA VAL A 174 -1.68 16.40 -5.19
C VAL A 174 -1.10 17.80 -5.39
N ASP A 175 -1.11 18.32 -6.61
CA ASP A 175 -0.67 19.68 -6.91
C ASP A 175 -1.46 20.73 -6.14
N MET A 176 -2.80 20.63 -6.15
CA MET A 176 -3.67 21.54 -5.39
C MET A 176 -3.40 21.48 -3.89
N LEU A 177 -3.39 20.27 -3.31
CA LEU A 177 -3.16 20.08 -1.89
C LEU A 177 -1.75 20.54 -1.49
N SER A 178 -0.72 20.17 -2.25
CA SER A 178 0.69 20.40 -1.91
C SER A 178 1.05 21.86 -1.62
N GLN A 179 0.29 22.83 -2.14
CA GLN A 179 0.47 24.27 -1.85
C GLN A 179 0.32 24.59 -0.37
N GLU A 180 -0.40 23.76 0.37
CA GLU A 180 -0.62 23.91 1.79
C GLU A 180 0.30 23.03 2.65
N TYR A 181 1.05 22.08 2.09
CA TYR A 181 1.83 21.13 2.91
C TYR A 181 3.28 21.57 3.04
N ASP A 182 3.85 21.32 4.22
CA ASP A 182 5.26 21.59 4.51
C ASP A 182 6.17 20.51 3.93
N VAL A 183 5.66 19.28 3.83
CA VAL A 183 6.41 18.11 3.35
C VAL A 183 5.55 17.34 2.35
N CYS A 184 6.13 16.99 1.21
CA CYS A 184 5.52 16.11 0.22
C CYS A 184 6.39 14.88 0.00
N ALA A 185 5.80 13.69 -0.01
CA ALA A 185 6.57 12.45 -0.02
C ALA A 185 6.08 11.43 -1.05
N ARG A 186 7.03 10.73 -1.67
CA ARG A 186 6.81 9.52 -2.48
C ARG A 186 7.33 8.31 -1.72
N VAL A 187 6.54 7.24 -1.65
CA VAL A 187 6.78 6.15 -0.67
C VAL A 187 7.01 4.78 -1.28
N ALA A 188 6.62 4.58 -2.54
CA ALA A 188 6.77 3.32 -3.26
C ALA A 188 6.82 3.54 -4.78
N GLY A 189 7.05 2.45 -5.51
CA GLY A 189 7.20 2.43 -6.96
C GLY A 189 8.58 2.92 -7.39
N GLY A 190 8.66 3.43 -8.62
CA GLY A 190 9.84 4.09 -9.15
C GLY A 190 9.46 4.98 -10.34
N SER A 191 10.31 5.07 -11.35
CA SER A 191 10.09 5.90 -12.55
C SER A 191 9.06 5.32 -13.54
N ASN A 192 8.25 4.34 -13.11
CA ASN A 192 7.15 3.74 -13.86
C ASN A 192 5.80 4.41 -13.60
N ALA A 193 5.71 5.23 -12.57
CA ALA A 193 4.63 6.18 -12.39
C ALA A 193 5.08 7.54 -12.93
N GLY A 194 4.17 8.27 -13.55
CA GLY A 194 4.45 9.65 -13.93
C GLY A 194 3.18 10.42 -14.20
N HIS A 195 3.24 11.73 -13.98
CA HIS A 195 2.16 12.66 -14.27
C HIS A 195 2.73 13.97 -14.77
N THR A 196 1.91 14.69 -15.52
CA THR A 196 2.24 16.02 -16.02
C THR A 196 1.39 17.04 -15.28
N ILE A 197 2.02 18.08 -14.75
CA ILE A 197 1.35 19.23 -14.17
C ILE A 197 1.58 20.41 -15.10
N VAL A 198 0.54 21.21 -15.29
CA VAL A 198 0.60 22.45 -16.07
C VAL A 198 0.45 23.62 -15.11
N VAL A 199 1.47 24.46 -15.03
CA VAL A 199 1.45 25.72 -14.24
C VAL A 199 1.88 26.85 -15.16
N ASP A 200 1.05 27.90 -15.27
CA ASP A 200 1.30 29.06 -16.13
C ASP A 200 1.74 28.68 -17.56
N ASP A 201 0.97 27.77 -18.18
CA ASP A 201 1.21 27.18 -19.50
C ASP A 201 2.51 26.37 -19.67
N LYS A 202 3.31 26.21 -18.62
CA LYS A 202 4.49 25.33 -18.60
C LYS A 202 4.12 23.92 -18.14
N LYS A 203 4.60 22.91 -18.88
CA LYS A 203 4.38 21.49 -18.59
C LYS A 203 5.57 20.90 -17.84
N TYR A 204 5.35 20.45 -16.60
CA TYR A 204 6.32 19.75 -15.79
C TYR A 204 5.99 18.26 -15.74
N LYS A 205 6.95 17.40 -16.06
CA LYS A 205 6.77 15.94 -16.07
C LYS A 205 7.48 15.34 -14.87
N PHE A 206 6.71 14.77 -13.95
CA PHE A 206 7.23 14.11 -12.76
C PHE A 206 7.19 12.60 -12.93
N HIS A 207 8.23 11.92 -12.44
CA HIS A 207 8.29 10.47 -12.35
C HIS A 207 8.65 10.02 -10.93
N LEU A 208 9.84 10.38 -10.45
CA LEU A 208 10.33 10.01 -9.12
C LEU A 208 10.14 11.12 -8.09
N LEU A 209 10.29 12.39 -8.50
CA LEU A 209 10.15 13.50 -7.58
C LEU A 209 8.68 13.70 -7.18
N PRO A 210 8.40 13.93 -5.88
CA PRO A 210 7.09 14.40 -5.45
C PRO A 210 6.75 15.72 -6.16
N SER A 211 5.55 15.81 -6.71
CA SER A 211 5.12 17.01 -7.43
C SER A 211 4.98 18.26 -6.58
N GLY A 212 4.92 18.09 -5.25
CA GLY A 212 5.00 19.20 -4.30
C GLY A 212 6.28 20.02 -4.41
N ILE A 213 7.29 19.62 -5.19
CA ILE A 213 8.49 20.43 -5.44
C ILE A 213 8.17 21.79 -6.09
N LEU A 214 7.01 21.90 -6.75
CA LEU A 214 6.49 23.16 -7.29
C LEU A 214 6.04 24.15 -6.20
N ASN A 215 5.77 23.68 -4.97
CA ASN A 215 5.62 24.55 -3.82
C ASN A 215 7.02 24.88 -3.27
N GLU A 216 7.44 26.14 -3.40
CA GLU A 216 8.77 26.62 -2.97
C GLU A 216 9.04 26.41 -1.47
N LYS A 217 7.99 26.29 -0.65
CA LYS A 217 8.10 26.10 0.80
C LYS A 217 8.16 24.64 1.21
N ALA A 218 7.81 23.71 0.32
CA ALA A 218 7.72 22.30 0.64
C ALA A 218 9.09 21.61 0.53
N THR A 219 9.36 20.72 1.49
CA THR A 219 10.43 19.72 1.40
C THR A 219 9.88 18.46 0.74
N CYS A 220 10.60 17.92 -0.24
CA CYS A 220 10.23 16.73 -0.99
C CYS A 220 11.03 15.51 -0.55
N ILE A 221 10.34 14.46 -0.11
CA ILE A 221 10.94 13.21 0.34
C ILE A 221 10.76 12.12 -0.72
N VAL A 222 11.85 11.43 -1.06
CA VAL A 222 11.82 10.14 -1.75
C VAL A 222 12.11 9.05 -0.71
N GLY A 223 11.06 8.37 -0.27
CA GLY A 223 11.08 7.43 0.85
C GLY A 223 11.76 6.09 0.55
N ASN A 224 11.99 5.30 1.60
CA ASN A 224 12.75 4.04 1.53
C ASN A 224 12.05 2.92 0.74
N GLY A 225 10.75 3.06 0.48
CA GLY A 225 10.00 2.08 -0.30
C GLY A 225 10.16 2.26 -1.81
N VAL A 226 10.73 3.38 -2.28
CA VAL A 226 10.98 3.69 -3.68
C VAL A 226 12.23 2.96 -4.21
N VAL A 227 12.19 2.54 -5.47
CA VAL A 227 13.37 2.11 -6.24
C VAL A 227 13.77 3.22 -7.23
N ILE A 228 15.03 3.66 -7.19
CA ILE A 228 15.51 4.89 -7.84
C ILE A 228 16.50 4.52 -8.95
N HIS A 229 16.17 4.88 -10.18
CA HIS A 229 17.14 4.92 -11.27
C HIS A 229 17.86 6.27 -11.22
N ILE A 230 19.09 6.28 -10.71
CA ILE A 230 19.84 7.52 -10.43
C ILE A 230 20.00 8.40 -11.68
N PRO A 231 20.38 7.90 -12.87
CA PRO A 231 20.47 8.74 -14.06
C PRO A 231 19.18 9.49 -14.37
N SER A 232 18.06 8.76 -14.47
CA SER A 232 16.77 9.39 -14.75
C SER A 232 16.29 10.32 -13.65
N PHE A 233 16.67 10.07 -12.40
CA PHE A 233 16.33 10.95 -11.29
C PHE A 233 17.09 12.29 -11.36
N LEU A 234 18.39 12.24 -11.69
CA LEU A 234 19.19 13.44 -11.87
C LEU A 234 18.76 14.23 -13.11
N ASP A 235 18.46 13.56 -14.23
CA ASP A 235 17.90 14.18 -15.42
C ASP A 235 16.56 14.90 -15.11
N GLU A 236 15.71 14.29 -14.27
CA GLU A 236 14.45 14.89 -13.83
C GLU A 236 14.68 16.15 -12.98
N ILE A 237 15.68 16.14 -12.09
CA ILE A 237 16.06 17.32 -11.30
C ILE A 237 16.61 18.43 -12.22
N ASP A 238 17.56 18.10 -13.10
CA ASP A 238 18.20 19.05 -14.00
C ASP A 238 17.16 19.74 -14.91
N ALA A 239 16.22 18.97 -15.47
CA ALA A 239 15.14 19.52 -16.30
C ALA A 239 14.21 20.49 -15.54
N LEU A 240 14.01 20.28 -14.22
CA LEU A 240 13.23 21.19 -13.38
C LEU A 240 14.00 22.48 -13.09
N GLU A 241 15.29 22.36 -12.76
CA GLU A 241 16.17 23.51 -12.50
C GLU A 241 16.33 24.38 -13.75
N ASP A 242 16.54 23.76 -14.92
CA ASP A 242 16.57 24.44 -16.22
C ASP A 242 15.27 25.18 -16.55
N SER A 243 14.14 24.70 -16.01
CA SER A 243 12.82 25.33 -16.17
C SER A 243 12.58 26.48 -15.18
N GLY A 244 13.53 26.74 -14.28
CA GLY A 244 13.50 27.80 -13.28
C GLY A 244 12.97 27.37 -11.90
N ILE A 245 12.76 26.08 -11.66
CA ILE A 245 12.31 25.58 -10.35
C ILE A 245 13.53 25.40 -9.44
N ASN A 246 13.56 26.13 -8.32
CA ASN A 246 14.65 25.99 -7.34
C ASN A 246 14.48 24.71 -6.50
N ALA A 247 15.05 23.59 -6.94
CA ALA A 247 14.99 22.31 -6.22
C ALA A 247 16.05 22.17 -5.10
N GLY A 248 17.06 23.05 -5.10
CA GLY A 248 18.23 22.98 -4.22
C GLY A 248 17.88 22.96 -2.73
N GLY A 249 18.42 21.98 -2.01
CA GLY A 249 18.25 21.84 -0.56
C GLY A 249 16.85 21.41 -0.09
N ARG A 250 15.91 21.17 -1.00
CA ARG A 250 14.53 20.76 -0.68
C ARG A 250 14.23 19.30 -0.99
N ILE A 251 15.13 18.60 -1.67
CA ILE A 251 14.99 17.18 -1.99
C ILE A 251 15.74 16.35 -0.94
N LEU A 252 15.03 15.42 -0.29
CA LEU A 252 15.56 14.47 0.66
C LEU A 252 15.34 13.05 0.14
N VAL A 253 16.42 12.35 -0.15
CA VAL A 253 16.41 10.95 -0.60
C VAL A 253 16.73 10.04 0.58
N SER A 254 15.93 9.00 0.77
CA SER A 254 16.19 8.01 1.78
C SER A 254 17.48 7.24 1.51
N ASP A 255 18.36 7.17 2.50
CA ASP A 255 19.54 6.30 2.44
C ASP A 255 19.18 4.79 2.34
N ARG A 256 17.93 4.44 2.65
CA ARG A 256 17.40 3.08 2.56
C ARG A 256 16.65 2.78 1.26
N ALA A 257 16.45 3.77 0.37
CA ALA A 257 15.89 3.53 -0.97
C ALA A 257 16.84 2.65 -1.80
N HIS A 258 16.28 1.81 -2.66
CA HIS A 258 17.07 0.88 -3.48
C HIS A 258 17.43 1.49 -4.84
N ILE A 259 18.57 1.10 -5.39
CA ILE A 259 19.03 1.57 -6.70
C ILE A 259 18.52 0.63 -7.80
N VAL A 260 17.95 1.22 -8.84
CA VAL A 260 17.71 0.57 -10.13
C VAL A 260 18.96 0.80 -10.98
N PHE A 261 19.60 -0.27 -11.47
CA PHE A 261 20.73 -0.21 -12.40
C PHE A 261 20.27 -0.41 -13.84
N ASP A 262 21.08 -0.05 -14.82
CA ASP A 262 20.77 -0.21 -16.25
C ASP A 262 20.46 -1.67 -16.58
N PHE A 263 21.24 -2.60 -16.03
CA PHE A 263 21.03 -4.03 -16.24
C PHE A 263 19.69 -4.52 -15.65
N HIS A 264 19.12 -3.85 -14.65
CA HIS A 264 17.75 -4.17 -14.21
C HIS A 264 16.73 -3.82 -15.30
N GLN A 265 16.93 -2.73 -16.05
CA GLN A 265 16.05 -2.35 -17.17
C GLN A 265 16.15 -3.33 -18.33
N GLU A 266 17.37 -3.76 -18.67
CA GLU A 266 17.60 -4.78 -19.69
C GLU A 266 16.93 -6.11 -19.32
N VAL A 267 17.12 -6.56 -18.07
CA VAL A 267 16.51 -7.79 -17.55
C VAL A 267 14.98 -7.73 -17.59
N ASP A 268 14.39 -6.59 -17.24
CA ASP A 268 12.94 -6.36 -17.34
C ASP A 268 12.46 -6.56 -18.80
N GLY A 269 13.17 -5.97 -19.76
CA GLY A 269 12.90 -6.16 -21.18
C GLY A 269 13.03 -7.63 -21.64
N VAL A 270 14.06 -8.34 -21.17
CA VAL A 270 14.28 -9.76 -21.50
C VAL A 270 13.18 -10.65 -20.93
N ILE A 271 12.79 -10.46 -19.67
CA ILE A 271 11.70 -11.22 -19.02
C ILE A 271 10.40 -11.02 -19.80
N GLU A 272 10.06 -9.77 -20.12
CA GLU A 272 8.84 -9.44 -20.85
C GLU A 272 8.82 -10.07 -22.26
N ASN A 273 9.96 -10.10 -22.95
CA ASN A 273 10.07 -10.74 -24.25
C ASN A 273 9.90 -12.28 -24.16
N ARG A 274 10.42 -12.92 -23.09
CA ARG A 274 10.28 -14.37 -22.86
C ARG A 274 8.83 -14.79 -22.58
N LEU A 275 8.00 -13.90 -22.02
CA LEU A 275 6.59 -14.18 -21.76
C LEU A 275 5.72 -14.27 -23.02
N GLY A 276 6.20 -13.78 -24.17
CA GLY A 276 5.54 -13.96 -25.47
C GLY A 276 4.13 -13.36 -25.51
N ARG A 277 3.09 -14.21 -25.59
CA ARG A 277 1.68 -13.78 -25.55
C ARG A 277 1.16 -13.47 -24.15
N ASN A 278 1.87 -13.90 -23.11
CA ASN A 278 1.49 -13.69 -21.71
C ASN A 278 2.23 -12.48 -21.10
N LYS A 279 2.51 -11.46 -21.94
CA LYS A 279 3.18 -10.24 -21.50
C LYS A 279 2.35 -9.55 -20.42
N ILE A 280 3.04 -8.99 -19.44
CA ILE A 280 2.38 -8.24 -18.36
C ILE A 280 2.07 -6.81 -18.85
N GLY A 281 2.93 -6.27 -19.71
CA GLY A 281 2.93 -4.88 -20.14
C GLY A 281 3.85 -3.99 -19.30
N THR A 282 5.03 -4.49 -18.90
CA THR A 282 5.94 -3.71 -18.04
C THR A 282 6.43 -2.43 -18.72
N THR A 283 6.82 -1.43 -17.93
CA THR A 283 7.39 -0.17 -18.46
C THR A 283 8.84 -0.32 -18.92
N LYS A 284 9.45 -1.49 -18.72
CA LYS A 284 10.87 -1.77 -19.03
C LYS A 284 11.83 -0.81 -18.33
N LYS A 285 11.44 -0.33 -17.15
CA LYS A 285 12.23 0.59 -16.32
C LYS A 285 12.97 -0.12 -15.19
N GLY A 286 12.99 -1.46 -15.17
CA GLY A 286 13.77 -2.22 -14.21
C GLY A 286 13.16 -2.28 -12.81
N ILE A 287 11.90 -1.89 -12.65
CA ILE A 287 11.21 -1.83 -11.36
C ILE A 287 11.07 -3.22 -10.74
N GLY A 288 10.55 -4.17 -11.52
CA GLY A 288 10.38 -5.55 -11.07
C GLY A 288 11.70 -6.20 -10.66
N PRO A 289 12.74 -6.20 -11.53
CA PRO A 289 14.05 -6.73 -11.16
C PRO A 289 14.69 -6.05 -9.95
N ALA A 290 14.56 -4.72 -9.79
CA ALA A 290 15.07 -4.03 -8.62
C ALA A 290 14.35 -4.44 -7.32
N TYR A 291 13.02 -4.57 -7.34
CA TYR A 291 12.26 -5.10 -6.20
C TYR A 291 12.58 -6.57 -5.93
N ALA A 292 12.79 -7.40 -6.97
CA ALA A 292 13.24 -8.78 -6.80
C ALA A 292 14.60 -8.86 -6.10
N SER A 293 15.54 -7.96 -6.45
CA SER A 293 16.82 -7.85 -5.76
C SER A 293 16.68 -7.39 -4.30
N LYS A 294 15.78 -6.44 -4.03
CA LYS A 294 15.43 -6.01 -2.67
C LYS A 294 14.94 -7.19 -1.82
N ILE A 295 13.94 -7.93 -2.31
CA ILE A 295 13.35 -9.08 -1.59
C ILE A 295 14.36 -10.24 -1.45
N SER A 296 15.21 -10.44 -2.44
CA SER A 296 16.30 -11.42 -2.39
C SER A 296 17.44 -11.02 -1.45
N ARG A 297 17.44 -9.78 -0.92
CA ARG A 297 18.45 -9.21 -0.03
C ARG A 297 19.84 -9.07 -0.69
N ASN A 298 19.89 -9.02 -2.01
CA ASN A 298 21.11 -8.76 -2.78
C ASN A 298 21.10 -7.38 -3.45
N GLY A 299 20.00 -6.62 -3.37
CA GLY A 299 19.92 -5.24 -3.83
C GLY A 299 20.88 -4.29 -3.11
N ILE A 300 21.15 -3.17 -3.75
CA ILE A 300 22.04 -2.09 -3.28
C ILE A 300 21.19 -0.84 -3.02
N ARG A 301 21.52 -0.11 -1.95
CA ARG A 301 20.75 1.06 -1.50
C ARG A 301 21.54 2.35 -1.71
N ILE A 302 20.83 3.48 -1.72
CA ILE A 302 21.41 4.81 -1.91
C ILE A 302 22.51 5.09 -0.88
N GLY A 303 22.30 4.71 0.39
CA GLY A 303 23.27 4.91 1.46
C GLY A 303 24.61 4.20 1.23
N ASP A 304 24.64 3.13 0.42
CA ASP A 304 25.87 2.38 0.13
C ASP A 304 26.86 3.24 -0.68
N LEU A 305 26.39 4.24 -1.45
CA LEU A 305 27.24 5.18 -2.20
C LEU A 305 28.18 6.01 -1.31
N ARG A 306 27.90 6.14 -0.01
CA ARG A 306 28.76 6.83 0.96
C ARG A 306 30.08 6.08 1.21
N ASN A 307 30.12 4.77 0.95
CA ASN A 307 31.33 3.95 1.01
C ASN A 307 31.53 3.29 -0.36
N PHE A 308 32.27 3.99 -1.23
CA PHE A 308 32.35 3.60 -2.62
C PHE A 308 33.04 2.24 -2.84
N ASP A 309 34.04 1.89 -2.03
CA ASP A 309 34.71 0.58 -2.14
C ASP A 309 33.75 -0.57 -1.81
N PHE A 310 32.91 -0.39 -0.79
CA PHE A 310 31.85 -1.34 -0.45
C PHE A 310 30.76 -1.40 -1.54
N PHE A 311 30.33 -0.25 -2.05
CA PHE A 311 29.38 -0.16 -3.16
C PHE A 311 29.90 -0.90 -4.40
N GLU A 312 31.15 -0.68 -4.78
CA GLU A 312 31.79 -1.30 -5.93
C GLU A 312 31.83 -2.83 -5.79
N MET A 313 32.27 -3.34 -4.64
CA MET A 313 32.27 -4.77 -4.35
C MET A 313 30.86 -5.37 -4.55
N ARG A 314 29.83 -4.74 -3.96
CA ARG A 314 28.44 -5.20 -4.04
C ARG A 314 27.88 -5.12 -5.46
N PHE A 315 28.22 -4.06 -6.21
CA PHE A 315 27.79 -3.88 -7.59
C PHE A 315 28.34 -4.98 -8.49
N ARG A 316 29.64 -5.30 -8.38
CA ARG A 316 30.29 -6.38 -9.13
C ARG A 316 29.65 -7.74 -8.81
N GLU A 317 29.38 -8.02 -7.53
CA GLU A 317 28.66 -9.24 -7.11
C GLU A 317 27.27 -9.35 -7.74
N LEU A 318 26.50 -8.26 -7.69
CA LEU A 318 25.14 -8.21 -8.22
C LEU A 318 25.11 -8.34 -9.75
N ALA A 319 25.99 -7.63 -10.45
CA ALA A 319 26.14 -7.72 -11.90
C ALA A 319 26.50 -9.16 -12.33
N ASN A 320 27.50 -9.76 -11.67
CA ASN A 320 27.90 -11.15 -11.93
C ASN A 320 26.74 -12.15 -11.71
N ALA A 321 25.93 -11.95 -10.67
CA ALA A 321 24.76 -12.78 -10.43
C ALA A 321 23.73 -12.66 -11.55
N HIS A 322 23.47 -11.44 -12.05
CA HIS A 322 22.53 -11.19 -13.15
C HIS A 322 23.03 -11.77 -14.48
N THR A 323 24.31 -11.58 -14.83
CA THR A 323 24.89 -12.16 -16.05
C THR A 323 24.79 -13.69 -16.05
N ARG A 324 24.96 -14.35 -14.89
CA ARG A 324 24.76 -15.81 -14.78
C ARG A 324 23.30 -16.22 -14.93
N ALA A 325 22.37 -15.46 -14.37
CA ALA A 325 20.93 -15.76 -14.43
C ALA A 325 20.32 -15.48 -15.82
N PHE A 326 20.89 -14.54 -16.57
CA PHE A 326 20.42 -14.11 -17.88
C PHE A 326 21.53 -14.25 -18.93
N PRO A 327 21.70 -15.45 -19.52
CA PRO A 327 22.66 -15.66 -20.60
C PRO A 327 22.42 -14.66 -21.75
N GLY A 328 23.49 -13.98 -22.18
CA GLY A 328 23.44 -12.94 -23.21
C GLY A 328 23.31 -11.50 -22.67
N LEU A 329 23.10 -11.31 -21.37
CA LEU A 329 23.17 -10.00 -20.73
C LEU A 329 24.63 -9.53 -20.65
N VAL A 330 24.93 -8.39 -21.28
CA VAL A 330 26.26 -7.77 -21.25
C VAL A 330 26.18 -6.53 -20.37
N ILE A 331 26.96 -6.51 -19.30
CA ILE A 331 26.97 -5.38 -18.36
C ILE A 331 28.33 -4.69 -18.48
N ASP A 332 28.34 -3.41 -18.85
CA ASP A 332 29.54 -2.57 -18.76
C ASP A 332 29.77 -2.17 -17.29
N VAL A 333 30.46 -3.04 -16.57
CA VAL A 333 30.70 -2.88 -15.13
C VAL A 333 31.55 -1.65 -14.84
N GLU A 334 32.63 -1.43 -15.59
CA GLU A 334 33.54 -0.30 -15.34
C GLU A 334 32.89 1.03 -15.71
N GLY A 335 32.21 1.11 -16.87
CA GLY A 335 31.53 2.34 -17.28
C GLY A 335 30.42 2.77 -16.31
N GLN A 336 29.64 1.81 -15.81
CA GLN A 336 28.61 2.12 -14.79
C GLN A 336 29.24 2.54 -13.46
N LEU A 337 30.28 1.86 -12.99
CA LEU A 337 30.98 2.26 -11.76
C LEU A 337 31.57 3.66 -11.86
N GLU A 338 32.20 4.01 -12.99
CA GLU A 338 32.72 5.34 -13.23
C GLU A 338 31.62 6.40 -13.20
N TYR A 339 30.47 6.11 -13.83
CA TYR A 339 29.30 6.98 -13.75
C TYR A 339 28.84 7.18 -12.30
N TYR A 340 28.63 6.10 -11.54
CA TYR A 340 28.19 6.20 -10.14
C TYR A 340 29.21 6.95 -9.27
N ARG A 341 30.51 6.80 -9.53
CA ARG A 341 31.58 7.56 -8.85
C ARG A 341 31.44 9.06 -9.11
N SER A 342 31.15 9.44 -10.35
CA SER A 342 30.98 10.85 -10.74
C SER A 342 29.78 11.53 -10.09
N VAL A 343 28.68 10.80 -9.83
CA VAL A 343 27.44 11.36 -9.28
C VAL A 343 27.25 11.11 -7.77
N ALA A 344 28.09 10.28 -7.14
CA ALA A 344 27.95 9.90 -5.73
C ALA A 344 27.90 11.10 -4.78
N GLY A 345 28.71 12.14 -5.03
CA GLY A 345 28.71 13.37 -4.23
C GLY A 345 27.39 14.13 -4.32
N ARG A 346 26.83 14.26 -5.53
CA ARG A 346 25.54 14.94 -5.78
C ARG A 346 24.39 14.22 -5.08
N ILE A 347 24.31 12.90 -5.22
CA ILE A 347 23.28 12.09 -4.55
C ILE A 347 23.48 12.10 -3.03
N SER A 348 24.71 12.01 -2.54
CA SER A 348 24.98 12.03 -1.10
C SER A 348 24.55 13.35 -0.44
N ALA A 349 24.66 14.48 -1.14
CA ALA A 349 24.25 15.80 -0.64
C ALA A 349 22.73 15.90 -0.38
N MET A 350 21.91 15.10 -1.06
CA MET A 350 20.47 15.02 -0.84
C MET A 350 20.05 13.78 -0.02
N THR A 351 21.00 12.93 0.40
CA THR A 351 20.69 11.66 1.08
C THR A 351 20.65 11.82 2.60
N THR A 352 19.53 11.45 3.22
CA THR A 352 19.32 11.57 4.68
C THR A 352 18.56 10.37 5.28
N ASP A 353 18.51 10.29 6.62
CA ASP A 353 17.55 9.41 7.31
C ASP A 353 16.15 10.03 7.24
N THR A 354 15.43 9.67 6.19
CA THR A 354 14.06 10.13 5.95
C THR A 354 13.06 9.64 6.99
N ILE A 355 13.36 8.54 7.71
CA ILE A 355 12.46 8.01 8.73
C ILE A 355 12.48 8.95 9.93
N GLU A 356 13.67 9.27 10.43
CA GLU A 356 13.87 10.24 11.51
C GLU A 356 13.26 11.59 11.12
N TYR A 357 13.64 12.14 9.95
CA TYR A 357 13.11 13.41 9.46
C TYR A 357 11.58 13.46 9.42
N THR A 358 10.93 12.43 8.85
CA THR A 358 9.46 12.41 8.71
C THR A 358 8.78 12.35 10.07
N ASN A 359 9.33 11.57 11.01
CA ASN A 359 8.78 11.44 12.35
C ASN A 359 8.94 12.74 13.16
N ASP A 360 10.06 13.44 13.01
CA ASP A 360 10.31 14.75 13.63
C ASP A 360 9.44 15.85 13.04
N ALA A 361 9.29 15.88 11.71
CA ALA A 361 8.37 16.78 11.02
C ALA A 361 6.94 16.61 11.55
N TYR A 362 6.48 15.36 11.72
CA TYR A 362 5.18 15.08 12.32
C TYR A 362 5.08 15.57 13.78
N VAL A 363 6.11 15.32 14.60
CA VAL A 363 6.10 15.72 16.02
C VAL A 363 6.05 17.24 16.17
N THR A 364 6.78 17.97 15.32
CA THR A 364 6.83 19.43 15.27
C THR A 364 5.61 20.08 14.61
N GLY A 365 4.62 19.29 14.19
CA GLY A 365 3.34 19.78 13.68
C GLY A 365 3.35 20.16 12.19
N LYS A 366 4.35 19.72 11.43
CA LYS A 366 4.38 19.91 9.97
C LYS A 366 3.26 19.12 9.29
N ARG A 367 2.64 19.73 8.27
CA ARG A 367 1.66 19.05 7.41
C ARG A 367 2.40 18.21 6.39
N ILE A 368 2.10 16.91 6.33
CA ILE A 368 2.77 15.95 5.45
C ILE A 368 1.77 15.36 4.46
N LEU A 369 2.03 15.54 3.16
CA LEU A 369 1.27 14.96 2.06
C LEU A 369 2.03 13.80 1.44
N VAL A 370 1.38 12.66 1.29
CA VAL A 370 1.94 11.50 0.62
C VAL A 370 1.29 11.33 -0.75
N GLU A 371 2.12 11.38 -1.78
CA GLU A 371 1.76 11.11 -3.16
C GLU A 371 1.89 9.60 -3.42
N GLY A 372 0.78 8.91 -3.63
CA GLY A 372 0.77 7.52 -4.04
C GLY A 372 1.18 7.34 -5.50
N ALA A 373 2.10 6.39 -5.75
CA ALA A 373 2.41 5.92 -7.10
C ALA A 373 1.36 4.90 -7.58
N ASN A 374 1.20 4.75 -8.91
CA ASN A 374 0.29 3.77 -9.52
C ASN A 374 -1.13 3.79 -8.88
N ALA A 375 -1.77 2.65 -8.69
CA ALA A 375 -3.10 2.56 -8.09
C ALA A 375 -3.36 1.17 -7.51
N THR A 376 -4.36 1.07 -6.65
CA THR A 376 -4.67 -0.12 -5.85
C THR A 376 -4.82 -1.40 -6.68
N MET A 377 -5.43 -1.35 -7.87
CA MET A 377 -5.59 -2.55 -8.69
C MET A 377 -4.32 -3.00 -9.44
N LEU A 378 -3.24 -2.22 -9.31
CA LEU A 378 -1.89 -2.59 -9.72
C LEU A 378 -1.03 -3.02 -8.53
N ASP A 379 -1.61 -3.20 -7.33
CA ASP A 379 -0.87 -3.65 -6.17
C ASP A 379 -0.39 -5.09 -6.30
N ILE A 380 0.84 -5.36 -5.86
CA ILE A 380 1.45 -6.69 -5.99
C ILE A 380 0.66 -7.77 -5.23
N ASP A 381 0.02 -7.40 -4.12
CA ASP A 381 -0.77 -8.30 -3.28
C ASP A 381 -2.27 -8.22 -3.58
N PHE A 382 -2.78 -7.01 -3.81
CA PHE A 382 -4.22 -6.77 -3.92
C PHE A 382 -4.72 -6.52 -5.36
N GLY A 383 -3.81 -6.31 -6.30
CA GLY A 383 -4.17 -6.02 -7.69
C GLY A 383 -4.59 -7.26 -8.48
N THR A 384 -4.78 -7.08 -9.79
CA THR A 384 -5.14 -8.17 -10.71
C THR A 384 -3.92 -9.03 -11.10
N TYR A 385 -3.26 -9.63 -10.10
CA TYR A 385 -2.05 -10.42 -10.27
C TYR A 385 -2.20 -11.51 -11.37
N PRO A 386 -1.23 -11.67 -12.30
CA PRO A 386 0.11 -11.06 -12.31
C PRO A 386 0.20 -9.70 -13.04
N TYR A 387 -0.92 -9.11 -13.46
CA TYR A 387 -0.95 -7.86 -14.22
C TYR A 387 -0.87 -6.62 -13.32
N VAL A 388 0.18 -6.56 -12.52
CA VAL A 388 0.36 -5.61 -11.42
C VAL A 388 1.78 -5.02 -11.46
N THR A 389 2.03 -3.96 -10.69
CA THR A 389 3.39 -3.51 -10.41
C THR A 389 4.02 -4.35 -9.30
N SER A 390 5.33 -4.23 -9.09
CA SER A 390 6.08 -4.98 -8.08
C SER A 390 6.17 -4.25 -6.73
N SER A 391 5.24 -3.34 -6.48
CA SER A 391 5.14 -2.53 -5.26
C SER A 391 3.70 -2.49 -4.75
N ASN A 392 3.49 -1.86 -3.59
CA ASN A 392 2.18 -1.74 -2.95
C ASN A 392 1.59 -0.31 -3.07
N PRO A 393 0.96 0.09 -4.18
CA PRO A 393 0.22 1.34 -4.36
C PRO A 393 -1.09 1.40 -3.53
N SER A 394 -1.06 0.86 -2.32
CA SER A 394 -2.10 0.90 -1.29
C SER A 394 -1.57 1.55 -0.01
N ILE A 395 -2.45 1.82 0.96
CA ILE A 395 -2.12 2.53 2.20
C ILE A 395 -0.96 1.91 2.99
N GLY A 396 -0.74 0.60 2.88
CA GLY A 396 0.35 -0.10 3.57
C GLY A 396 1.76 0.39 3.18
N SER A 397 1.95 0.86 1.95
CA SER A 397 3.25 1.41 1.52
C SER A 397 3.59 2.73 2.17
N VAL A 398 2.61 3.49 2.63
CA VAL A 398 2.87 4.75 3.37
C VAL A 398 3.60 4.43 4.67
N LEU A 399 3.15 3.40 5.38
CA LEU A 399 3.73 2.99 6.66
C LEU A 399 5.13 2.45 6.46
N THR A 400 5.29 1.53 5.51
CA THR A 400 6.55 0.81 5.25
C THR A 400 7.58 1.63 4.46
N GLY A 401 7.12 2.59 3.65
CA GLY A 401 7.95 3.43 2.78
C GLY A 401 8.41 4.76 3.41
N LEU A 402 7.82 5.17 4.54
CA LEU A 402 8.26 6.32 5.34
C LEU A 402 8.67 5.96 6.77
N GLY A 403 8.39 4.74 7.23
CA GLY A 403 8.66 4.35 8.62
C GLY A 403 7.78 5.11 9.62
N VAL A 404 6.47 5.23 9.34
CA VAL A 404 5.51 5.95 10.19
C VAL A 404 4.47 5.00 10.78
N SER A 405 4.02 5.31 12.01
CA SER A 405 2.95 4.55 12.67
C SER A 405 1.60 4.79 11.98
N PRO A 406 0.72 3.76 11.88
CA PRO A 406 -0.63 3.94 11.33
C PRO A 406 -1.47 4.97 12.11
N ARG A 407 -1.14 5.23 13.39
CA ARG A 407 -1.83 6.25 14.19
C ARG A 407 -1.58 7.69 13.73
N LYS A 408 -0.59 7.91 12.87
CA LYS A 408 -0.21 9.23 12.32
C LYS A 408 -0.99 9.58 11.04
N ILE A 409 -1.67 8.62 10.43
CA ILE A 409 -2.48 8.83 9.24
C ILE A 409 -3.78 9.54 9.62
N ARG A 410 -4.11 10.61 8.90
CA ARG A 410 -5.31 11.43 9.10
C ARG A 410 -6.30 11.24 7.97
N GLY A 411 -6.01 11.78 6.79
CA GLY A 411 -6.82 11.67 5.59
C GLY A 411 -6.28 10.65 4.60
N ILE A 412 -7.16 9.85 4.02
CA ILE A 412 -6.84 8.91 2.95
C ILE A 412 -7.78 9.20 1.78
N TYR A 413 -7.25 9.87 0.77
CA TYR A 413 -8.00 10.40 -0.36
C TYR A 413 -7.88 9.47 -1.57
N GLY A 414 -8.97 8.78 -1.90
CA GLY A 414 -9.05 7.90 -3.06
C GLY A 414 -9.35 8.68 -4.32
N THR A 415 -8.40 8.76 -5.25
CA THR A 415 -8.63 9.35 -6.56
C THR A 415 -9.21 8.30 -7.51
N THR A 416 -10.42 8.55 -7.96
CA THR A 416 -11.21 7.70 -8.85
C THR A 416 -11.64 8.49 -10.07
N LYS A 417 -11.50 7.91 -11.25
CA LYS A 417 -12.03 8.51 -12.47
C LYS A 417 -13.51 8.15 -12.60
N ALA A 418 -14.34 9.03 -13.15
CA ALA A 418 -15.78 8.82 -13.40
C ALA A 418 -16.08 7.65 -14.37
N TYR A 419 -15.04 7.03 -14.93
CA TYR A 419 -15.08 5.81 -15.72
C TYR A 419 -13.77 5.06 -15.47
N CYS A 420 -13.68 3.80 -15.87
CA CYS A 420 -12.49 3.00 -15.66
C CYS A 420 -11.56 3.05 -16.87
N THR A 421 -10.26 3.02 -16.61
CA THR A 421 -9.23 2.83 -17.64
C THR A 421 -8.20 1.82 -17.19
N ARG A 422 -7.61 1.09 -18.13
CA ARG A 422 -6.52 0.14 -17.86
C ARG A 422 -5.44 0.21 -18.94
N VAL A 423 -4.19 0.16 -18.51
CA VAL A 423 -3.04 -0.02 -19.41
C VAL A 423 -2.52 -1.44 -19.24
N GLY A 424 -2.26 -2.12 -20.37
CA GLY A 424 -1.76 -3.49 -20.38
C GLY A 424 -2.87 -4.55 -20.40
N GLU A 425 -2.40 -5.79 -20.33
CA GLU A 425 -3.23 -6.99 -20.45
C GLU A 425 -4.03 -7.28 -19.18
N GLY A 426 -4.94 -8.25 -19.26
CA GLY A 426 -5.69 -8.84 -18.15
C GLY A 426 -7.17 -8.44 -18.09
N PRO A 427 -7.98 -9.09 -17.23
CA PRO A 427 -9.45 -8.99 -17.31
C PRO A 427 -9.96 -7.61 -16.89
N PHE A 428 -10.91 -7.05 -17.63
CA PHE A 428 -11.50 -5.74 -17.35
C PHE A 428 -13.03 -5.84 -17.47
N PRO A 429 -13.74 -6.12 -16.36
CA PRO A 429 -15.17 -6.49 -16.41
C PRO A 429 -16.06 -5.46 -17.09
N THR A 430 -15.79 -4.16 -16.90
CA THR A 430 -16.59 -3.07 -17.47
C THR A 430 -16.07 -2.53 -18.80
N GLU A 431 -15.14 -3.22 -19.45
CA GLU A 431 -14.53 -2.78 -20.70
C GLU A 431 -15.55 -2.54 -21.81
N LEU A 432 -15.30 -1.51 -22.61
CA LEU A 432 -16.07 -1.15 -23.79
C LEU A 432 -15.20 -1.24 -25.05
N GLU A 433 -15.83 -1.52 -26.18
CA GLU A 433 -15.16 -1.53 -27.48
C GLU A 433 -14.67 -0.12 -27.83
N ARG A 434 -13.36 0.11 -27.70
CA ARG A 434 -12.74 1.41 -27.95
C ARG A 434 -12.62 1.77 -29.43
N ASP A 435 -12.33 0.78 -30.27
CA ASP A 435 -11.93 1.02 -31.67
C ASP A 435 -13.12 0.96 -32.65
N MET A 436 -14.35 0.83 -32.14
CA MET A 436 -15.57 0.89 -32.94
C MET A 436 -16.02 2.35 -33.09
N PRO A 437 -16.10 2.90 -34.31
CA PRO A 437 -16.57 4.27 -34.53
C PRO A 437 -18.01 4.49 -34.02
N GLY A 438 -18.24 5.60 -33.34
CA GLY A 438 -19.51 5.98 -32.73
C GLY A 438 -19.84 5.23 -31.44
N SER A 439 -18.95 4.36 -30.95
CA SER A 439 -19.17 3.67 -29.68
C SER A 439 -18.89 4.59 -28.48
N ILE A 440 -19.43 4.21 -27.32
CA ILE A 440 -19.10 4.88 -26.06
C ILE A 440 -17.60 4.70 -25.72
N GLY A 441 -17.02 3.55 -26.06
CA GLY A 441 -15.60 3.30 -25.84
C GLY A 441 -14.72 4.27 -26.65
N GLU A 442 -15.08 4.55 -27.90
CA GLU A 442 -14.39 5.57 -28.70
C GLU A 442 -14.51 6.96 -28.04
N HIS A 443 -15.72 7.36 -27.65
CA HIS A 443 -15.97 8.65 -26.97
C HIS A 443 -15.10 8.81 -25.73
N LEU A 444 -15.11 7.84 -24.80
CA LEU A 444 -14.30 7.89 -23.59
C LEU A 444 -12.79 7.91 -23.90
N GLY A 445 -12.37 7.18 -24.94
CA GLY A 445 -10.98 7.12 -25.39
C GLY A 445 -10.48 8.46 -25.96
N VAL A 446 -11.30 9.12 -26.78
CA VAL A 446 -10.98 10.37 -27.49
C VAL A 446 -11.14 11.57 -26.58
N VAL A 447 -12.33 11.79 -26.01
CA VAL A 447 -12.64 12.95 -25.15
C VAL A 447 -11.80 12.91 -23.88
N GLY A 448 -11.60 11.71 -23.31
CA GLY A 448 -10.73 11.52 -22.15
C GLY A 448 -9.23 11.62 -22.45
N ALA A 449 -8.83 11.77 -23.71
CA ALA A 449 -7.44 11.75 -24.17
C ALA A 449 -6.65 10.55 -23.58
N GLU A 450 -7.23 9.35 -23.67
CA GLU A 450 -6.74 8.18 -22.95
C GLU A 450 -5.59 7.48 -23.69
N TRP A 451 -4.42 8.10 -23.59
CA TRP A 451 -3.15 7.65 -24.14
C TRP A 451 -2.05 7.64 -23.08
N GLY A 452 -1.24 6.58 -23.05
CA GLY A 452 -0.12 6.46 -22.13
C GLY A 452 0.98 7.46 -22.46
N THR A 453 1.39 8.27 -21.50
CA THR A 453 2.42 9.31 -21.67
C THR A 453 3.83 8.73 -21.85
N THR A 454 4.12 7.60 -21.19
CA THR A 454 5.41 6.91 -21.28
C THR A 454 5.46 5.94 -22.46
N THR A 455 4.39 5.15 -22.67
CA THR A 455 4.38 4.06 -23.65
C THR A 455 3.78 4.45 -25.00
N GLY A 456 3.05 5.57 -25.08
CA GLY A 456 2.28 5.96 -26.25
C GLY A 456 1.05 5.08 -26.55
N ARG A 457 0.75 4.08 -25.70
CA ARG A 457 -0.31 3.10 -25.97
C ARG A 457 -1.70 3.68 -25.66
N ALA A 458 -2.68 3.34 -26.49
CA ALA A 458 -4.09 3.51 -26.19
C ALA A 458 -4.43 2.77 -24.88
N ARG A 459 -5.15 3.43 -23.97
CA ARG A 459 -5.68 2.77 -22.76
C ARG A 459 -6.99 2.05 -23.07
N ARG A 460 -7.21 0.89 -22.48
CA ARG A 460 -8.56 0.28 -22.47
C ARG A 460 -9.48 1.13 -21.62
N VAL A 461 -10.74 1.26 -22.01
CA VAL A 461 -11.73 2.11 -21.32
C VAL A 461 -12.98 1.31 -21.00
N GLY A 462 -13.69 1.71 -19.95
CA GLY A 462 -14.89 1.01 -19.51
C GLY A 462 -15.70 1.87 -18.55
N TRP A 463 -16.92 1.44 -18.25
CA TRP A 463 -17.75 2.12 -17.25
C TRP A 463 -17.15 2.06 -15.85
N LEU A 464 -17.60 2.96 -14.96
CA LEU A 464 -17.22 2.92 -13.54
C LEU A 464 -17.63 1.57 -12.92
N ASP A 465 -16.73 1.00 -12.12
CA ASP A 465 -16.87 -0.35 -11.54
C ASP A 465 -16.96 -0.28 -10.01
N ILE A 466 -18.16 -0.53 -9.46
CA ILE A 466 -18.43 -0.42 -8.03
C ILE A 466 -17.87 -1.59 -7.23
N PRO A 467 -18.01 -2.88 -7.63
CA PRO A 467 -17.34 -3.98 -6.93
C PRO A 467 -15.82 -3.78 -6.81
N GLN A 468 -15.18 -3.28 -7.85
CA GLN A 468 -13.77 -2.91 -7.82
C GLN A 468 -13.48 -1.79 -6.82
N MET A 469 -14.25 -0.70 -6.89
CA MET A 469 -14.07 0.45 -6.01
C MET A 469 -14.37 0.13 -4.54
N ARG A 470 -15.34 -0.75 -4.25
CA ARG A 470 -15.61 -1.26 -2.89
C ARG A 470 -14.44 -2.05 -2.35
N TYR A 471 -13.84 -2.91 -3.16
CA TYR A 471 -12.64 -3.65 -2.79
C TYR A 471 -11.46 -2.70 -2.48
N SER A 472 -11.23 -1.71 -3.33
CA SER A 472 -10.20 -0.68 -3.14
C SER A 472 -10.43 0.15 -1.86
N THR A 473 -11.69 0.50 -1.59
CA THR A 473 -12.11 1.22 -0.38
C THR A 473 -11.88 0.37 0.87
N MET A 474 -12.20 -0.93 0.82
CA MET A 474 -12.00 -1.85 1.93
C MET A 474 -10.53 -1.96 2.35
N ILE A 475 -9.61 -2.01 1.37
CA ILE A 475 -8.16 -2.10 1.62
C ILE A 475 -7.62 -0.79 2.20
N ASN A 476 -7.99 0.33 1.60
CA ASN A 476 -7.33 1.60 1.90
C ASN A 476 -8.02 2.42 3.00
N GLY A 477 -9.30 2.16 3.27
CA GLY A 477 -10.09 2.94 4.23
C GLY A 477 -10.22 4.40 3.81
N PHE A 478 -10.63 4.66 2.56
CA PHE A 478 -10.75 6.03 2.04
C PHE A 478 -11.66 6.88 2.93
N THR A 479 -11.17 8.04 3.35
CA THR A 479 -11.92 9.02 4.13
C THR A 479 -12.71 9.97 3.23
N ALA A 480 -12.23 10.19 2.00
CA ALA A 480 -12.92 10.96 0.97
C ALA A 480 -12.44 10.51 -0.42
N LEU A 481 -13.27 10.75 -1.43
CA LEU A 481 -12.96 10.52 -2.84
C LEU A 481 -12.71 11.83 -3.57
N ASN A 482 -11.80 11.74 -4.54
CA ASN A 482 -11.62 12.71 -5.61
C ASN A 482 -12.10 12.06 -6.92
N LEU A 483 -13.27 12.48 -7.39
CA LEU A 483 -13.89 11.97 -8.62
C LEU A 483 -13.43 12.82 -9.80
N THR A 484 -12.57 12.30 -10.65
CA THR A 484 -11.97 13.05 -11.76
C THR A 484 -12.63 12.75 -13.10
N LYS A 485 -12.42 13.65 -14.05
CA LYS A 485 -12.86 13.53 -15.44
C LYS A 485 -14.38 13.31 -15.58
N LEU A 486 -15.17 13.97 -14.75
CA LEU A 486 -16.63 13.94 -14.87
C LEU A 486 -17.06 14.54 -16.22
N ASP A 487 -16.31 15.53 -16.71
CA ASP A 487 -16.53 16.23 -17.97
C ASP A 487 -16.49 15.31 -19.19
N VAL A 488 -15.75 14.20 -19.14
CA VAL A 488 -15.66 13.23 -20.24
C VAL A 488 -16.99 12.52 -20.50
N LEU A 489 -17.88 12.44 -19.49
CA LEU A 489 -19.21 11.85 -19.65
C LEU A 489 -20.22 12.80 -20.30
N THR A 490 -19.86 14.08 -20.47
CA THR A 490 -20.70 15.09 -21.13
C THR A 490 -20.93 14.71 -22.60
N GLY A 491 -22.16 14.88 -23.08
CA GLY A 491 -22.58 14.54 -24.44
C GLY A 491 -23.16 13.13 -24.59
N LEU A 492 -23.05 12.29 -23.55
CA LEU A 492 -23.69 10.97 -23.54
C LEU A 492 -25.18 11.11 -23.17
N THR A 493 -26.06 10.40 -23.88
CA THR A 493 -27.50 10.37 -23.57
C THR A 493 -27.78 9.59 -22.29
N GLU A 494 -26.99 8.54 -22.03
CA GLU A 494 -27.06 7.69 -20.85
C GLU A 494 -25.66 7.34 -20.37
N VAL A 495 -25.51 7.19 -19.06
CA VAL A 495 -24.29 6.75 -18.39
C VAL A 495 -24.59 5.47 -17.62
N LYS A 496 -23.67 4.50 -17.64
CA LYS A 496 -23.82 3.26 -16.88
C LYS A 496 -22.79 3.15 -15.76
N ILE A 497 -23.21 2.55 -14.64
CA ILE A 497 -22.36 2.18 -13.51
C ILE A 497 -22.43 0.66 -13.35
N GLY A 498 -21.29 -0.03 -13.39
CA GLY A 498 -21.20 -1.45 -13.06
C GLY A 498 -21.43 -1.63 -11.56
N LYS A 499 -22.67 -1.96 -11.17
CA LYS A 499 -23.12 -1.95 -9.78
C LYS A 499 -22.75 -3.22 -9.01
N ALA A 500 -22.77 -4.35 -9.70
CA ALA A 500 -22.48 -5.67 -9.16
C ALA A 500 -21.95 -6.59 -10.26
N TYR A 501 -21.36 -7.70 -9.85
CA TYR A 501 -20.96 -8.78 -10.74
C TYR A 501 -21.92 -9.97 -10.59
N MET A 502 -22.07 -10.73 -11.66
CA MET A 502 -22.76 -12.01 -11.70
C MET A 502 -21.76 -13.07 -12.20
N HIS A 503 -21.60 -14.15 -11.44
CA HIS A 503 -20.80 -15.30 -11.84
C HIS A 503 -21.51 -16.57 -11.36
N ASP A 504 -21.73 -17.54 -12.26
CA ASP A 504 -22.45 -18.78 -11.98
C ASP A 504 -23.80 -18.59 -11.25
N GLY A 505 -24.56 -17.58 -11.68
CA GLY A 505 -25.88 -17.24 -11.10
C GLY A 505 -25.83 -16.60 -9.71
N LYS A 506 -24.64 -16.24 -9.20
CA LYS A 506 -24.46 -15.58 -7.90
C LYS A 506 -24.00 -14.14 -8.07
N ILE A 507 -24.66 -13.25 -7.33
CA ILE A 507 -24.27 -11.84 -7.24
C ILE A 507 -23.02 -11.71 -6.36
N MET A 508 -22.03 -10.97 -6.87
CA MET A 508 -20.80 -10.62 -6.17
C MET A 508 -20.66 -9.09 -6.11
N ASN A 509 -20.32 -8.59 -4.92
CA ASN A 509 -20.20 -7.15 -4.64
C ASN A 509 -18.74 -6.69 -4.46
N THR A 510 -17.77 -7.57 -4.72
CA THR A 510 -16.33 -7.32 -4.57
C THR A 510 -15.55 -8.07 -5.65
N MET A 511 -14.30 -7.67 -5.87
CA MET A 511 -13.38 -8.32 -6.79
C MET A 511 -13.08 -9.77 -6.38
N PRO A 512 -13.15 -10.74 -7.32
CA PRO A 512 -12.57 -12.06 -7.09
C PRO A 512 -11.04 -12.00 -7.23
N SER A 513 -10.34 -12.90 -6.54
CA SER A 513 -8.88 -13.06 -6.68
C SER A 513 -8.46 -13.86 -7.93
N CYS A 514 -9.37 -14.66 -8.49
CA CYS A 514 -9.08 -15.52 -9.63
C CYS A 514 -9.33 -14.80 -10.95
N LEU A 515 -8.30 -14.66 -11.80
CA LEU A 515 -8.44 -14.03 -13.12
C LEU A 515 -9.40 -14.77 -14.05
N LYS A 516 -9.50 -16.10 -13.94
CA LYS A 516 -10.47 -16.86 -14.73
C LYS A 516 -11.90 -16.44 -14.38
N THR A 517 -12.21 -16.38 -13.09
CA THR A 517 -13.50 -15.86 -12.61
C THR A 517 -13.72 -14.43 -13.09
N MET A 518 -12.71 -13.57 -13.02
CA MET A 518 -12.83 -12.20 -13.54
C MET A 518 -13.18 -12.12 -15.03
N SER A 519 -12.63 -13.01 -15.85
CA SER A 519 -12.91 -13.04 -17.30
C SER A 519 -14.28 -13.60 -17.65
N GLU A 520 -14.92 -14.31 -16.73
CA GLU A 520 -16.23 -14.96 -16.91
C GLU A 520 -17.37 -14.15 -16.26
N ILE A 521 -17.06 -13.07 -15.55
CA ILE A 521 -18.05 -12.22 -14.89
C ILE A 521 -18.92 -11.50 -15.91
N GLU A 522 -20.21 -11.53 -15.66
CA GLU A 522 -21.17 -10.61 -16.26
C GLU A 522 -21.40 -9.42 -15.33
N VAL A 523 -21.34 -8.20 -15.86
CA VAL A 523 -21.56 -6.99 -15.06
C VAL A 523 -23.04 -6.61 -15.06
N ILE A 524 -23.59 -6.41 -13.86
CA ILE A 524 -24.93 -5.85 -13.66
C ILE A 524 -24.80 -4.33 -13.62
N TYR A 525 -25.37 -3.66 -14.62
CA TYR A 525 -25.32 -2.21 -14.77
C TYR A 525 -26.53 -1.50 -14.18
N GLU A 526 -26.30 -0.31 -13.62
CA GLU A 526 -27.32 0.70 -13.38
C GLU A 526 -27.19 1.81 -14.43
N THR A 527 -28.26 2.08 -15.16
CA THR A 527 -28.30 3.13 -16.18
C THR A 527 -28.87 4.41 -15.58
N MET A 528 -28.21 5.53 -15.86
CA MET A 528 -28.61 6.87 -15.43
C MET A 528 -28.70 7.78 -16.66
N PRO A 529 -29.58 8.79 -16.66
CA PRO A 529 -29.61 9.79 -17.71
C PRO A 529 -28.29 10.59 -17.73
N GLY A 530 -27.76 10.87 -18.93
CA GLY A 530 -26.58 11.70 -19.10
C GLY A 530 -26.89 13.20 -19.13
N TRP A 531 -25.93 14.00 -19.58
CA TRP A 531 -26.04 15.47 -19.67
C TRP A 531 -25.25 15.98 -20.88
N THR A 532 -25.62 17.15 -21.39
CA THR A 532 -24.98 17.75 -22.58
C THR A 532 -24.35 19.12 -22.29
N GLU A 533 -24.66 19.70 -21.14
CA GLU A 533 -24.15 20.98 -20.70
C GLU A 533 -22.65 20.90 -20.37
N ASP A 534 -21.88 21.91 -20.81
CA ASP A 534 -20.46 22.03 -20.50
C ASP A 534 -20.25 22.34 -19.01
N ILE A 535 -19.58 21.43 -18.30
CA ILE A 535 -19.28 21.56 -16.87
C ILE A 535 -17.88 22.07 -16.57
N SER A 536 -17.05 22.36 -17.59
CA SER A 536 -15.63 22.74 -17.40
C SER A 536 -15.41 23.95 -16.52
N LYS A 537 -16.39 24.85 -16.48
CA LYS A 537 -16.36 26.09 -15.69
C LYS A 537 -17.06 25.98 -14.32
N ALA A 538 -17.61 24.83 -13.96
CA ALA A 538 -18.24 24.62 -12.67
C ALA A 538 -17.21 24.81 -11.54
N ARG A 539 -17.58 25.54 -10.48
CA ARG A 539 -16.73 25.79 -9.30
C ARG A 539 -17.39 25.39 -8.00
N ASN A 540 -18.71 25.33 -7.97
CA ASN A 540 -19.52 24.81 -6.87
C ASN A 540 -20.28 23.57 -7.32
N PHE A 541 -20.71 22.75 -6.36
CA PHE A 541 -21.46 21.53 -6.66
C PHE A 541 -22.77 21.83 -7.38
N GLU A 542 -23.42 22.94 -7.00
CA GLU A 542 -24.69 23.43 -7.52
C GLU A 542 -24.58 23.97 -8.96
N ASP A 543 -23.37 24.28 -9.43
CA ASP A 543 -23.12 24.70 -10.82
C ASP A 543 -23.27 23.50 -11.79
N LEU A 544 -23.22 22.27 -11.29
CA LEU A 544 -23.35 21.07 -12.11
C LEU A 544 -24.81 20.83 -12.51
N PRO A 545 -25.07 20.37 -13.75
CA PRO A 545 -26.37 19.89 -14.18
C PRO A 545 -26.92 18.84 -13.22
N GLU A 546 -28.24 18.80 -13.11
CA GLU A 546 -28.94 17.89 -12.19
C GLU A 546 -28.51 16.43 -12.38
N ASN A 547 -28.37 15.96 -13.63
CA ASN A 547 -27.95 14.59 -13.90
C ASN A 547 -26.48 14.32 -13.52
N ALA A 548 -25.59 15.30 -13.69
CA ALA A 548 -24.21 15.20 -13.24
C ALA A 548 -24.12 15.14 -11.70
N ARG A 549 -24.91 15.98 -10.99
CA ARG A 549 -25.03 15.92 -9.52
C ARG A 549 -25.54 14.56 -9.05
N ARG A 550 -26.59 14.03 -9.68
CA ARG A 550 -27.13 12.69 -9.39
C ARG A 550 -26.08 11.60 -9.58
N TYR A 551 -25.29 11.67 -10.65
CA TYR A 551 -24.20 10.72 -10.87
C TYR A 551 -23.20 10.75 -9.71
N VAL A 552 -22.72 11.93 -9.31
CA VAL A 552 -21.79 12.10 -8.19
C VAL A 552 -22.36 11.54 -6.88
N LEU A 553 -23.60 11.91 -6.54
CA LEU A 553 -24.27 11.45 -5.33
C LEU A 553 -24.50 9.95 -5.35
N ARG A 554 -24.81 9.37 -6.51
CA ARG A 554 -25.00 7.93 -6.67
C ARG A 554 -23.70 7.16 -6.46
N VAL A 555 -22.58 7.65 -6.98
CA VAL A 555 -21.25 7.06 -6.71
C VAL A 555 -20.93 7.11 -5.22
N GLN A 556 -21.17 8.25 -4.57
CA GLN A 556 -21.00 8.42 -3.12
C GLN A 556 -21.84 7.41 -2.31
N GLU A 557 -23.12 7.25 -2.67
CA GLU A 557 -24.05 6.32 -2.01
C GLU A 557 -23.60 4.86 -2.18
N LEU A 558 -23.24 4.46 -3.41
CA LEU A 558 -22.85 3.07 -3.72
C LEU A 558 -21.56 2.63 -3.02
N LEU A 559 -20.64 3.56 -2.77
CA LEU A 559 -19.35 3.33 -2.13
C LEU A 559 -19.37 3.56 -0.63
N GLY A 560 -20.30 4.37 -0.13
CA GLY A 560 -20.31 4.75 1.28
C GLY A 560 -19.09 5.62 1.66
N VAL A 561 -18.56 6.40 0.72
CA VAL A 561 -17.44 7.34 0.95
C VAL A 561 -17.80 8.71 0.36
N PRO A 562 -17.64 9.80 1.12
CA PRO A 562 -17.91 11.15 0.62
C PRO A 562 -17.07 11.48 -0.63
N VAL A 563 -17.69 12.01 -1.67
CA VAL A 563 -16.96 12.56 -2.84
C VAL A 563 -16.67 14.03 -2.55
N ARG A 564 -15.45 14.38 -2.15
CA ARG A 564 -15.12 15.76 -1.78
C ARG A 564 -14.72 16.59 -3.00
N TRP A 565 -13.83 16.04 -3.82
CA TRP A 565 -13.31 16.74 -4.99
C TRP A 565 -13.93 16.20 -6.27
N ILE A 566 -14.28 17.09 -7.19
CA ILE A 566 -14.88 16.74 -8.48
C ILE A 566 -14.12 17.45 -9.59
N GLY A 567 -13.45 16.68 -10.43
CA GLY A 567 -12.71 17.19 -11.59
C GLY A 567 -13.64 17.36 -12.77
N CYS A 568 -13.76 18.60 -13.24
CA CYS A 568 -14.63 19.00 -14.35
C CYS A 568 -13.84 19.42 -15.61
N GLY A 569 -12.51 19.30 -15.60
CA GLY A 569 -11.70 19.67 -16.75
C GLY A 569 -10.23 19.37 -16.57
N ALA A 570 -9.46 19.65 -17.62
CA ALA A 570 -8.02 19.37 -17.66
C ALA A 570 -7.17 20.42 -16.93
N ASN A 571 -7.64 21.68 -16.79
CA ASN A 571 -6.86 22.72 -16.11
C ASN A 571 -6.78 22.42 -14.61
N ARG A 572 -5.68 22.80 -13.96
CA ARG A 572 -5.47 22.73 -12.51
C ARG A 572 -6.68 23.25 -11.71
N LEU A 573 -7.29 24.36 -12.16
CA LEU A 573 -8.39 25.04 -11.45
C LEU A 573 -9.77 24.44 -11.71
N ASP A 574 -9.91 23.51 -12.65
CA ASP A 574 -11.22 22.91 -12.99
C ASP A 574 -11.57 21.79 -12.01
N MET A 575 -11.58 22.11 -10.72
CA MET A 575 -11.84 21.19 -9.61
C MET A 575 -12.81 21.87 -8.64
N ILE A 576 -13.93 21.22 -8.35
CA ILE A 576 -14.83 21.61 -7.27
C ILE A 576 -14.29 20.97 -5.98
N ASP A 577 -14.09 21.75 -4.92
CA ASP A 577 -13.90 21.25 -3.55
C ASP A 577 -15.19 21.51 -2.76
N ARG A 578 -15.89 20.44 -2.41
CA ARG A 578 -17.12 20.52 -1.60
C ARG A 578 -16.84 20.89 -0.14
N GLY A 579 -15.59 20.81 0.32
CA GLY A 579 -15.22 21.05 1.72
C GLY A 579 -15.45 19.84 2.63
N GLU A 580 -15.51 20.08 3.95
CA GLU A 580 -15.81 19.06 4.95
C GLU A 580 -17.32 18.99 5.26
N GLY A 581 -17.78 17.91 5.89
CA GLY A 581 -19.19 17.81 6.35
C GLY A 581 -20.19 17.20 5.35
N TRP A 582 -19.71 16.60 4.25
CA TRP A 582 -20.56 15.84 3.31
C TRP A 582 -20.72 14.37 3.71
N ASP A 583 -20.86 14.15 5.00
CA ASP A 583 -21.06 12.82 5.54
C ASP A 583 -22.40 12.23 5.07
N LEU A 584 -22.46 10.91 4.99
CA LEU A 584 -23.65 10.20 4.50
C LEU A 584 -24.86 10.34 5.44
N SER A 585 -24.66 10.92 6.63
CA SER A 585 -25.71 11.13 7.62
C SER A 585 -26.69 12.23 7.18
N SER A 586 -26.17 13.29 6.53
CA SER A 586 -26.97 14.41 6.00
C SER A 586 -27.93 14.01 4.87
N SER A 587 -27.57 13.01 4.05
CA SER A 587 -28.41 12.52 2.94
C SER A 587 -29.61 11.66 3.36
N SER A 588 -29.71 11.29 4.64
CA SER A 588 -30.87 10.54 5.17
C SER A 588 -32.00 11.43 5.70
N SER A 589 -31.85 12.76 5.62
CA SER A 589 -32.81 13.70 6.20
C SER A 589 -32.98 15.00 5.40
N SER A 590 -33.43 14.92 4.14
CA SER A 590 -34.04 16.08 3.46
C SER A 590 -34.82 15.69 2.19
N SER A 591 -36.14 15.50 2.35
CA SER A 591 -37.24 16.05 1.51
C SER A 591 -37.18 16.02 -0.03
N VAL A 592 -36.74 14.93 -0.68
CA VAL A 592 -36.91 14.76 -2.14
C VAL A 592 -37.79 13.55 -2.53
N VAL A 593 -38.28 12.78 -1.56
CA VAL A 593 -39.10 11.57 -1.83
C VAL A 593 -40.61 11.84 -1.82
N GLU A 594 -41.09 13.00 -1.35
CA GLU A 594 -42.54 13.22 -1.15
C GLU A 594 -43.35 13.66 -2.40
N GLU A 595 -42.72 14.00 -3.53
CA GLU A 595 -43.46 14.44 -4.72
C GLU A 595 -43.68 13.33 -5.78
N ALA A 596 -42.93 12.23 -5.74
CA ALA A 596 -43.11 11.13 -6.69
C ALA A 596 -44.24 10.14 -6.27
N ASP A 597 -44.53 10.03 -4.98
CA ASP A 597 -45.49 9.04 -4.45
C ASP A 597 -46.95 9.51 -4.42
N LYS A 598 -47.23 10.79 -4.71
CA LYS A 598 -48.61 11.32 -4.77
C LYS A 598 -49.30 11.09 -6.12
N ALA A 599 -48.59 10.60 -7.14
CA ALA A 599 -49.16 10.36 -8.47
C ALA A 599 -49.71 8.93 -8.68
N ASN A 600 -49.52 7.99 -7.75
CA ASN A 600 -49.84 6.56 -7.96
C ASN A 600 -50.64 5.88 -6.84
N ALA A 601 -51.40 6.62 -6.04
CA ALA A 601 -52.32 6.04 -5.06
C ALA A 601 -53.70 5.78 -5.67
N GLY A 602 -53.80 4.73 -6.49
CA GLY A 602 -55.04 4.23 -7.08
C GLY A 602 -55.10 2.71 -7.07
N THR A 603 -55.76 2.16 -6.05
CA THR A 603 -56.35 0.81 -5.94
C THR A 603 -55.46 -0.45 -5.84
N SER A 604 -55.78 -1.22 -4.79
CA SER A 604 -55.75 -2.68 -4.58
C SER A 604 -54.48 -3.39 -4.07
N THR A 605 -54.56 -3.72 -2.76
CA THR A 605 -54.36 -5.04 -2.10
C THR A 605 -53.06 -5.83 -2.28
N ALA A 606 -52.29 -5.84 -1.18
CA ALA A 606 -51.65 -6.98 -0.51
C ALA A 606 -50.99 -8.08 -1.37
N GLU A 607 -49.65 -8.11 -1.35
CA GLU A 607 -48.85 -9.21 -0.79
C GLU A 607 -47.33 -8.91 -0.84
N GLY A 608 -46.66 -9.01 0.32
CA GLY A 608 -45.26 -9.41 0.49
C GLY A 608 -44.12 -8.69 -0.24
N ASN A 609 -43.75 -7.48 0.18
CA ASN A 609 -42.43 -6.91 -0.13
C ASN A 609 -41.43 -7.15 1.02
N VAL A 610 -40.42 -7.97 0.75
CA VAL A 610 -39.23 -8.14 1.57
C VAL A 610 -38.39 -6.86 1.47
N VAL A 611 -38.32 -6.11 2.57
CA VAL A 611 -37.39 -4.99 2.70
C VAL A 611 -36.00 -5.56 3.01
N ILE A 612 -35.08 -5.48 2.05
CA ILE A 612 -33.66 -5.76 2.30
C ILE A 612 -33.06 -4.49 2.92
N THR A 613 -33.00 -4.45 4.25
CA THR A 613 -32.18 -3.47 4.99
C THR A 613 -30.70 -3.85 4.90
N PHE A 614 -29.89 -2.99 4.28
CA PHE A 614 -28.43 -3.07 4.35
C PHE A 614 -27.95 -2.49 5.70
N ASN A 615 -27.75 -3.35 6.69
CA ASN A 615 -27.00 -3.00 7.89
C ASN A 615 -25.50 -3.18 7.60
N GLY A 616 -24.84 -2.12 7.16
CA GLY A 616 -23.38 -2.02 7.24
C GLY A 616 -22.94 -1.82 8.69
N PRO A 617 -21.84 -2.45 9.16
CA PRO A 617 -21.37 -2.26 10.53
C PRO A 617 -20.77 -0.86 10.70
N ILE A 618 -21.42 -0.05 11.54
CA ILE A 618 -20.87 1.19 12.08
C ILE A 618 -19.90 0.79 13.21
N TYR A 619 -18.60 0.95 12.99
CA TYR A 619 -17.61 0.80 14.05
C TYR A 619 -17.59 2.08 14.90
N ILE A 620 -18.35 2.08 15.99
CA ILE A 620 -18.15 3.01 17.11
C ILE A 620 -17.86 2.15 18.34
N ASN A 621 -16.65 2.32 18.89
CA ASN A 621 -16.15 1.80 20.17
C ASN A 621 -16.35 0.30 20.44
N GLY A 622 -15.24 -0.43 20.40
CA GLY A 622 -15.17 -1.88 20.58
C GLY A 622 -15.98 -2.45 21.74
N GLN A 623 -17.09 -3.10 21.39
CA GLN A 623 -17.71 -4.22 22.08
C GLN A 623 -18.35 -5.11 20.98
N PRO A 624 -18.12 -6.43 20.96
CA PRO A 624 -18.83 -7.31 20.04
C PRO A 624 -20.31 -7.41 20.42
N PRO A 625 -21.25 -7.48 19.46
CA PRO A 625 -22.67 -7.65 19.75
C PRO A 625 -22.92 -9.06 20.32
N ALA A 626 -23.63 -9.12 21.44
CA ALA A 626 -24.10 -10.35 22.05
C ALA A 626 -25.12 -11.05 21.15
N SER A 627 -25.01 -12.37 21.05
CA SER A 627 -25.89 -13.24 20.28
C SER A 627 -27.33 -13.24 20.81
N ALA A 628 -28.30 -13.08 19.91
CA ALA A 628 -29.63 -13.69 19.97
C ALA A 628 -30.13 -13.91 18.54
#